data_AF-A0A1B8A6E2-F1
#
_entry.id   AF-A0A1B8A6E2-F1
#
_cell.length_a   1.000
_cell.length_b   1.000
_cell.length_c   1.000
_cell.angle_alpha   90.00
_cell.angle_beta   90.00
_cell.angle_gamma   90.00
#
_symmetry.space_group_name_H-M   'P 1'
#
loop_
_entity.id
_entity.type
_entity.pdbx_description
1 polymer ?
#
loop_
_entity_poly.entity_id
_entity_poly.type
_entity_poly.pdbx_seq_one_letter_code
_entity_poly.pdbx_strand_id
1 'polypeptide(L)'
;MDQFPDDCLPPEHTYASRDDLFQAINRWAAPRGYAFVTGRSNKGKSGRLTVYFTCDRARRPPSDSRSRIRATCTRSTLCPFSITAKELPDASGWVVRHRSDSQYATHNHTPSTHPTAHPVLRRLSKDDKSTISNLTKAGISSKEIRTYIRQHSNSIATQKDISNSIAEARRSSRFGQNTMHALIKQDLCARGTAPPD
;
A
#
# COMPACT_ATOMS: atom_id res chain seq x y z
N MET A 1 25.51 -3.02 -17.14
CA MET A 1 24.58 -2.14 -16.42
C MET A 1 23.21 -2.75 -16.59
N ASP A 2 22.48 -3.01 -15.52
CA ASP A 2 21.16 -3.63 -15.62
C ASP A 2 20.19 -2.63 -16.25
N GLN A 3 19.78 -2.91 -17.49
CA GLN A 3 18.77 -2.16 -18.23
C GLN A 3 17.40 -2.76 -17.91
N PHE A 4 16.37 -1.92 -17.91
CA PHE A 4 15.00 -2.44 -17.94
C PHE A 4 14.75 -3.26 -19.22
N PRO A 5 13.95 -4.35 -19.16
CA PRO A 5 13.58 -5.10 -20.35
C PRO A 5 12.64 -4.26 -21.24
N ASP A 6 12.60 -4.59 -22.54
CA ASP A 6 11.78 -3.86 -23.52
C ASP A 6 10.27 -3.96 -23.22
N ASP A 7 9.84 -5.00 -22.50
CA ASP A 7 8.45 -5.28 -22.14
C ASP A 7 8.05 -4.70 -20.76
N CYS A 8 8.54 -3.50 -20.43
CA CYS A 8 8.21 -2.85 -19.17
C CYS A 8 6.74 -2.52 -19.01
N LEU A 9 6.00 -2.23 -20.08
CA LEU A 9 4.58 -1.94 -19.95
C LEU A 9 3.79 -3.25 -19.73
N PRO A 10 2.97 -3.34 -18.67
CA PRO A 10 2.08 -4.49 -18.50
C PRO A 10 1.05 -4.54 -19.63
N PRO A 11 0.60 -5.74 -20.04
CA PRO A 11 -0.40 -5.87 -21.10
C PRO A 11 -1.69 -5.14 -20.73
N GLU A 12 -2.31 -4.52 -21.73
CA GLU A 12 -3.64 -3.94 -21.57
C GLU A 12 -4.66 -5.07 -21.42
N HIS A 13 -5.35 -5.10 -20.28
CA HIS A 13 -6.31 -6.13 -19.95
C HIS A 13 -7.41 -5.57 -19.04
N THR A 14 -8.54 -6.28 -18.99
CA THR A 14 -9.69 -5.97 -18.13
C THR A 14 -9.69 -6.84 -16.88
N TYR A 15 -10.01 -6.27 -15.73
CA TYR A 15 -10.02 -6.94 -14.44
C TYR A 15 -11.35 -6.69 -13.73
N ALA A 16 -11.80 -7.65 -12.93
CA ALA A 16 -13.06 -7.56 -12.19
C ALA A 16 -13.05 -6.42 -11.15
N SER A 17 -11.90 -6.20 -10.51
CA SER A 17 -11.75 -5.13 -9.52
C SER A 17 -10.45 -4.35 -9.68
N ARG A 18 -10.41 -3.18 -9.04
CA ARG A 18 -9.17 -2.38 -8.93
C ARG A 18 -8.07 -3.12 -8.18
N ASP A 19 -8.42 -3.94 -7.19
CA ASP A 19 -7.44 -4.69 -6.39
C ASP A 19 -6.81 -5.79 -7.24
N ASP A 20 -7.62 -6.54 -8.00
CA ASP A 20 -7.13 -7.58 -8.92
C ASP A 20 -6.20 -7.00 -9.98
N LEU A 21 -6.59 -5.86 -10.57
CA LEU A 21 -5.75 -5.11 -11.50
C LEU A 21 -4.42 -4.73 -10.84
N PHE A 22 -4.47 -4.14 -9.65
CA PHE A 22 -3.29 -3.66 -8.94
C PHE A 22 -2.32 -4.80 -8.59
N GLN A 23 -2.86 -5.96 -8.20
CA GLN A 23 -2.07 -7.15 -7.96
C GLN A 23 -1.46 -7.67 -9.26
N ALA A 24 -2.23 -7.74 -10.36
CA ALA A 24 -1.75 -8.24 -11.64
C ALA A 24 -0.61 -7.41 -12.22
N ILE A 25 -0.74 -6.07 -12.24
CA ILE A 25 0.33 -5.19 -12.74
C ILE A 25 1.59 -5.25 -11.87
N ASN A 26 1.46 -5.50 -10.56
CA ASN A 26 2.63 -5.65 -9.69
C ASN A 26 3.26 -7.04 -9.78
N ARG A 27 2.48 -8.10 -10.06
CA ARG A 27 3.03 -9.41 -10.43
C ARG A 27 3.83 -9.34 -11.73
N TRP A 28 3.38 -8.54 -12.69
CA TRP A 28 4.14 -8.24 -13.92
C TRP A 28 5.43 -7.44 -13.64
N ALA A 29 5.32 -6.40 -12.81
CA ALA A 29 6.42 -5.48 -12.53
C ALA A 29 7.55 -6.08 -11.68
N ALA A 30 7.19 -6.91 -10.69
CA ALA A 30 8.14 -7.45 -9.70
C ALA A 30 9.38 -8.14 -10.31
N PRO A 31 9.27 -9.10 -11.26
CA PRO A 31 10.44 -9.71 -11.89
C PRO A 31 11.21 -8.75 -12.79
N ARG A 32 10.62 -7.61 -13.19
CA ARG A 32 11.24 -6.58 -14.02
C ARG A 32 11.93 -5.48 -13.20
N GLY A 33 11.97 -5.62 -11.87
CA GLY A 33 12.73 -4.75 -10.98
C GLY A 33 12.08 -3.40 -10.68
N TYR A 34 10.77 -3.26 -10.90
CA TYR A 34 10.02 -2.07 -10.50
C TYR A 34 8.68 -2.45 -9.84
N ALA A 35 7.96 -1.45 -9.34
CA ALA A 35 6.63 -1.67 -8.78
C ALA A 35 5.73 -0.47 -9.02
N PHE A 36 4.43 -0.72 -9.09
CA PHE A 36 3.41 0.31 -9.22
C PHE A 36 2.85 0.71 -7.85
N VAL A 37 2.61 2.01 -7.68
CA VAL A 37 1.84 2.58 -6.58
C VAL A 37 0.65 3.35 -7.12
N THR A 38 -0.40 3.48 -6.32
CA THR A 38 -1.54 4.36 -6.66
C THR A 38 -1.06 5.81 -6.62
N GLY A 39 -1.19 6.51 -7.74
CA GLY A 39 -0.99 7.95 -7.88
C GLY A 39 -2.30 8.70 -7.74
N ARG A 40 -2.48 9.76 -8.55
CA ARG A 40 -3.72 10.54 -8.58
C ARG A 40 -4.88 9.73 -9.15
N SER A 41 -6.09 10.15 -8.84
CA SER A 41 -7.32 9.63 -9.45
C SER A 41 -8.24 10.78 -9.86
N ASN A 42 -8.87 10.66 -11.02
CA ASN A 42 -9.77 11.66 -11.58
C ASN A 42 -11.13 11.04 -11.84
N LYS A 43 -12.21 11.71 -11.44
CA LYS A 43 -13.58 11.33 -11.81
C LYS A 43 -13.99 12.13 -13.05
N GLY A 44 -14.33 11.44 -14.14
CA GLY A 44 -14.78 12.08 -15.37
C GLY A 44 -16.21 12.62 -15.26
N LYS A 45 -16.65 13.39 -16.26
CA LYS A 45 -18.04 13.90 -16.34
C LYS A 45 -19.09 12.78 -16.28
N SER A 46 -18.76 11.61 -16.82
CA SER A 46 -19.62 10.42 -16.78
C SER A 46 -19.64 9.70 -15.41
N GLY A 47 -19.06 10.29 -14.36
CA GLY A 47 -18.93 9.66 -13.03
C GLY A 47 -17.87 8.56 -12.90
N ARG A 48 -17.34 8.05 -14.02
CA ARG A 48 -16.32 6.99 -14.05
C ARG A 48 -14.97 7.45 -13.50
N LEU A 49 -14.31 6.58 -12.73
CA LEU A 49 -13.00 6.83 -12.16
C LEU A 49 -11.86 6.43 -13.10
N THR A 50 -10.85 7.30 -13.21
CA THR A 50 -9.55 6.98 -13.83
C THR A 50 -8.47 7.08 -12.76
N VAL A 51 -7.77 5.98 -12.48
CA VAL A 51 -6.67 5.91 -11.52
C VAL A 51 -5.36 5.86 -12.28
N TYR A 52 -4.37 6.63 -11.82
CA TYR A 52 -3.02 6.56 -12.34
C TYR A 52 -2.20 5.61 -11.47
N PHE A 53 -1.54 4.63 -12.09
CA PHE A 53 -0.55 3.81 -11.42
C PHE A 53 0.83 4.26 -11.89
N THR A 54 1.65 4.73 -10.95
CA THR A 54 2.97 5.29 -11.23
C THR A 54 4.05 4.38 -10.64
N CYS A 55 5.27 4.47 -11.14
CA CYS A 55 6.43 3.84 -10.50
C CYS A 55 6.51 4.21 -9.01
N ASP A 56 6.94 3.28 -8.14
CA ASP A 56 7.14 3.53 -6.71
C ASP A 56 8.23 4.57 -6.41
N ARG A 57 9.04 4.91 -7.40
CA ARG A 57 10.05 5.99 -7.39
C ARG A 57 9.56 7.31 -8.02
N ALA A 58 8.27 7.44 -8.38
CA ALA A 58 7.72 8.63 -9.04
C ALA A 58 7.60 9.88 -8.14
N ARG A 59 7.73 9.73 -6.81
CA ARG A 59 7.64 10.86 -5.89
C ARG A 59 8.79 11.84 -6.11
N ARG A 60 8.56 13.11 -5.73
CA ARG A 60 9.64 14.10 -5.66
C ARG A 60 10.56 13.78 -4.49
N PRO A 61 11.88 13.67 -4.70
CA PRO A 61 12.84 13.65 -3.61
C PRO A 61 12.61 14.85 -2.69
N PRO A 62 12.78 14.68 -1.37
CA PRO A 62 12.66 15.79 -0.45
C PRO A 62 13.70 16.88 -0.78
N SER A 63 13.30 18.15 -0.80
CA SER A 63 14.25 19.26 -1.04
C SER A 63 15.27 19.37 0.10
N ASP A 64 16.47 19.84 -0.23
CA ASP A 64 17.55 20.12 0.73
C ASP A 64 17.28 21.38 1.56
N SER A 65 16.39 22.26 1.10
CA SER A 65 16.05 23.54 1.73
C SER A 65 15.27 23.43 3.05
N ARG A 66 14.80 22.25 3.43
CA ARG A 66 14.03 22.06 4.69
C ARG A 66 14.90 21.32 5.70
N SER A 67 15.19 21.98 6.82
CA SER A 67 15.75 21.31 7.99
C SER A 67 14.78 20.21 8.44
N ARG A 68 15.23 18.95 8.40
CA ARG A 68 14.43 17.79 8.83
C ARG A 68 15.04 17.21 10.10
N ILE A 69 14.17 16.81 11.02
CA ILE A 69 14.54 16.10 12.25
C ILE A 69 15.28 14.77 11.95
N ARG A 70 15.00 14.15 10.79
CA ARG A 70 15.64 12.90 10.37
C ARG A 70 16.24 13.04 8.97
N ALA A 71 17.53 12.79 8.84
CA ALA A 71 18.17 12.57 7.55
C ALA A 71 17.71 11.21 6.99
N THR A 72 16.84 11.25 5.97
CA THR A 72 16.34 10.03 5.32
C THR A 72 16.65 10.10 3.83
N CYS A 73 17.42 9.13 3.33
CA CYS A 73 17.59 8.96 1.89
C CYS A 73 16.28 8.41 1.29
N THR A 74 15.82 9.00 0.20
CA THR A 74 14.62 8.50 -0.50
C THR A 74 15.01 7.77 -1.76
N ARG A 75 14.32 6.66 -2.05
CA ARG A 75 14.42 5.92 -3.32
C ARG A 75 13.75 6.67 -4.50
N SER A 76 13.12 7.81 -4.21
CA SER A 76 12.39 8.61 -5.17
C SER A 76 13.32 9.21 -6.21
N THR A 77 12.91 9.22 -7.48
CA THR A 77 13.69 9.75 -8.61
C THR A 77 12.87 10.64 -9.54
N LEU A 78 11.63 11.01 -9.17
CA LEU A 78 10.68 11.64 -10.10
C LEU A 78 10.44 10.79 -11.36
N CYS A 79 10.47 9.47 -11.25
CA CYS A 79 10.25 8.58 -12.38
C CYS A 79 8.90 8.87 -13.07
N PRO A 80 8.88 9.15 -14.39
CA PRO A 80 7.64 9.45 -15.12
C PRO A 80 6.81 8.20 -15.41
N PHE A 81 7.43 7.01 -15.41
CA PHE A 81 6.79 5.75 -15.78
C PHE A 81 5.44 5.55 -15.10
N SER A 82 4.38 5.45 -15.91
CA SER A 82 3.02 5.36 -15.42
C SER A 82 2.03 4.83 -16.45
N ILE A 83 1.01 4.13 -15.96
CA ILE A 83 -0.15 3.67 -16.72
C ILE A 83 -1.43 4.27 -16.15
N THR A 84 -2.53 4.10 -16.87
CA THR A 84 -3.86 4.44 -16.37
C THR A 84 -4.72 3.20 -16.24
N ALA A 85 -5.61 3.22 -15.27
CA ALA A 85 -6.69 2.26 -15.13
C ALA A 85 -8.02 3.01 -15.17
N LYS A 86 -8.90 2.62 -16.08
CA LYS A 86 -10.21 3.24 -16.25
C LYS A 86 -11.29 2.29 -15.79
N GLU A 87 -12.20 2.80 -15.00
CA GLU A 87 -13.43 2.09 -14.64
C GLU A 87 -14.33 1.93 -15.88
N LEU A 88 -14.82 0.72 -16.08
CA LEU A 88 -15.76 0.39 -17.16
C LEU A 88 -17.17 0.90 -16.85
N PRO A 89 -18.06 0.99 -17.85
CA PRO A 89 -19.48 1.26 -17.62
C PRO A 89 -20.08 0.32 -16.57
N ASP A 90 -21.08 0.83 -15.84
CA ASP A 90 -21.84 0.09 -14.82
C ASP A 90 -20.99 -0.51 -13.69
N ALA A 91 -19.79 0.05 -13.45
CA ALA A 91 -18.81 -0.46 -12.48
C ALA A 91 -18.47 -1.96 -12.66
N SER A 92 -18.62 -2.46 -13.90
CA SER A 92 -18.42 -3.87 -14.26
C SER A 92 -16.96 -4.35 -14.20
N GLY A 93 -16.01 -3.41 -14.11
CA GLY A 93 -14.59 -3.74 -14.01
C GLY A 93 -13.68 -2.58 -14.31
N TRP A 94 -12.40 -2.91 -14.53
CA TRP A 94 -11.31 -1.97 -14.70
C TRP A 94 -10.43 -2.37 -15.88
N VAL A 95 -10.12 -1.43 -16.76
CA VAL A 95 -9.24 -1.67 -17.90
C VAL A 95 -7.92 -0.92 -17.75
N VAL A 96 -6.81 -1.63 -17.93
CA VAL A 96 -5.47 -1.05 -18.02
C VAL A 96 -5.29 -0.40 -19.39
N ARG A 97 -4.78 0.83 -19.41
CA ARG A 97 -4.41 1.56 -20.62
C ARG A 97 -3.03 2.20 -20.48
N HIS A 98 -2.21 2.05 -21.49
CA HIS A 98 -0.96 2.77 -21.64
C HIS A 98 -1.23 4.27 -21.85
N ARG A 99 -0.23 5.09 -21.55
CA ARG A 99 -0.32 6.53 -21.79
C ARG A 99 0.31 6.85 -23.13
N SER A 100 -0.26 7.83 -23.83
CA SER A 100 0.13 8.16 -25.21
C SER A 100 1.55 8.70 -25.36
N ASP A 101 2.05 9.40 -24.35
CA ASP A 101 3.41 9.95 -24.37
C ASP A 101 4.44 8.90 -23.95
N SER A 102 5.43 8.70 -24.81
CA SER A 102 6.56 7.78 -24.62
C SER A 102 7.29 7.96 -23.29
N GLN A 103 7.31 9.17 -22.70
CA GLN A 103 7.95 9.39 -21.40
C GLN A 103 7.36 8.49 -20.29
N TYR A 104 6.10 8.09 -20.43
CA TYR A 104 5.41 7.26 -19.44
C TYR A 104 5.69 5.77 -19.62
N ALA A 105 6.37 5.37 -20.69
CA ALA A 105 6.88 4.04 -20.94
C ALA A 105 8.34 3.86 -20.49
N THR A 106 9.02 4.94 -20.06
CA THR A 106 10.45 4.93 -19.75
C THR A 106 10.72 5.18 -18.26
N HIS A 107 11.64 4.40 -17.69
CA HIS A 107 12.19 4.64 -16.35
C HIS A 107 13.44 5.52 -16.41
N ASN A 108 13.63 6.37 -15.40
CA ASN A 108 14.82 7.24 -15.26
C ASN A 108 15.80 6.75 -14.18
N HIS A 109 15.75 5.46 -13.87
CA HIS A 109 16.57 4.79 -12.88
C HIS A 109 16.86 3.38 -13.34
N THR A 110 17.73 2.65 -12.66
CA THR A 110 17.94 1.22 -12.91
C THR A 110 16.87 0.36 -12.22
N PRO A 111 16.57 -0.84 -12.75
CA PRO A 111 15.75 -1.84 -12.06
C PRO A 111 16.37 -2.23 -10.71
N SER A 112 15.52 -2.62 -9.76
CA SER A 112 15.98 -3.21 -8.50
C SER A 112 16.23 -4.70 -8.67
N THR A 113 17.24 -5.22 -7.99
CA THR A 113 17.61 -6.65 -8.03
C THR A 113 16.65 -7.56 -7.27
N HIS A 114 15.98 -7.03 -6.24
CA HIS A 114 15.08 -7.81 -5.39
C HIS A 114 13.76 -7.09 -5.12
N PRO A 115 12.63 -7.83 -5.04
CA PRO A 115 11.31 -7.25 -4.78
C PRO A 115 11.22 -6.61 -3.39
N THR A 116 12.07 -7.02 -2.44
CA THR A 116 12.19 -6.40 -1.10
C THR A 116 12.60 -4.93 -1.17
N ALA A 117 13.22 -4.49 -2.28
CA ALA A 117 13.49 -3.08 -2.50
C ALA A 117 12.20 -2.25 -2.52
N HIS A 118 11.06 -2.82 -2.94
CA HIS A 118 9.80 -2.11 -3.17
C HIS A 118 8.82 -2.27 -2.00
N PRO A 119 8.54 -1.23 -1.20
CA PRO A 119 7.63 -1.31 -0.05
C PRO A 119 6.23 -1.82 -0.39
N VAL A 120 5.75 -1.54 -1.60
CA VAL A 120 4.43 -1.95 -2.06
C VAL A 120 4.32 -3.47 -2.25
N LEU A 121 5.41 -4.13 -2.68
CA LEU A 121 5.49 -5.58 -2.82
C LEU A 121 5.69 -6.28 -1.48
N ARG A 122 6.17 -5.55 -0.46
CA ARG A 122 6.35 -6.04 0.92
C ARG A 122 5.12 -5.85 1.81
N ARG A 123 3.99 -5.36 1.27
CA ARG A 123 2.78 -5.16 2.07
C ARG A 123 2.27 -6.52 2.54
N LEU A 124 2.11 -6.63 3.85
CA LEU A 124 1.45 -7.77 4.48
C LEU A 124 0.02 -7.92 3.95
N SER A 125 -0.40 -9.17 3.76
CA SER A 125 -1.75 -9.50 3.33
C SER A 125 -2.78 -9.07 4.37
N LYS A 126 -4.07 -9.07 4.00
CA LYS A 126 -5.15 -8.79 4.96
C LYS A 126 -5.14 -9.82 6.10
N ASP A 127 -4.87 -11.09 5.77
CA ASP A 127 -4.85 -12.19 6.72
C ASP A 127 -3.65 -12.09 7.67
N ASP A 128 -2.46 -11.76 7.15
CA ASP A 128 -1.28 -11.51 7.99
C ASP A 128 -1.53 -10.35 8.96
N LYS A 129 -2.13 -9.27 8.48
CA LYS A 129 -2.47 -8.10 9.32
C LYS A 129 -3.51 -8.45 10.37
N SER A 130 -4.53 -9.23 10.01
CA SER A 130 -5.54 -9.75 10.93
C SER A 130 -4.90 -10.59 12.02
N THR A 131 -4.02 -11.52 11.64
CA THR A 131 -3.25 -12.38 12.54
C THR A 131 -2.40 -11.54 13.51
N ILE A 132 -1.63 -10.58 13.00
CA ILE A 132 -0.83 -9.66 13.83
C ILE A 132 -1.73 -8.89 14.80
N SER A 133 -2.90 -8.42 14.34
CA SER A 133 -3.86 -7.70 15.20
C SER A 133 -4.35 -8.59 16.33
N ASN A 134 -4.75 -9.82 16.04
CA ASN A 134 -5.27 -10.76 17.03
C ASN A 134 -4.21 -11.15 18.06
N LEU A 135 -3.00 -11.50 17.63
CA LEU A 135 -1.89 -11.82 18.53
C LEU A 135 -1.50 -10.61 19.40
N THR A 136 -1.53 -9.41 18.82
CA THR A 136 -1.26 -8.16 19.57
C THR A 136 -2.30 -7.93 20.65
N LYS A 137 -3.59 -8.15 20.36
CA LYS A 137 -4.69 -8.03 21.33
C LYS A 137 -4.62 -9.09 22.43
N ALA A 138 -4.14 -10.28 22.10
CA ALA A 138 -3.89 -11.36 23.06
C ALA A 138 -2.66 -11.13 23.97
N GLY A 139 -1.99 -9.97 23.86
CA GLY A 139 -0.85 -9.63 24.72
C GLY A 139 0.46 -10.32 24.34
N ILE A 140 0.50 -11.03 23.21
CA ILE A 140 1.70 -11.74 22.75
C ILE A 140 2.83 -10.74 22.47
N SER A 141 4.07 -11.12 22.82
CA SER A 141 5.21 -10.22 22.68
C SER A 141 5.50 -9.94 21.19
N SER A 142 6.04 -8.75 20.90
CA SER A 142 6.40 -8.39 19.51
C SER A 142 7.46 -9.33 18.92
N LYS A 143 8.31 -9.94 19.75
CA LYS A 143 9.32 -10.90 19.30
C LYS A 143 8.66 -12.18 18.79
N GLU A 144 7.73 -12.73 19.55
CA GLU A 144 6.99 -13.94 19.20
C GLU A 144 6.11 -13.73 17.97
N ILE A 145 5.39 -12.60 17.89
CA ILE A 145 4.58 -12.27 16.71
C ILE A 145 5.44 -12.23 15.44
N ARG A 146 6.64 -11.64 15.52
CA ARG A 146 7.57 -11.61 14.37
C ARG A 146 8.01 -13.01 13.96
N THR A 147 8.37 -13.86 14.93
CA THR A 147 8.75 -15.25 14.66
C THR A 147 7.60 -16.02 14.02
N TYR A 148 6.40 -15.89 14.58
CA TYR A 148 5.20 -16.52 14.07
C TYR A 148 4.92 -16.14 12.61
N ILE A 149 4.90 -14.84 12.30
CA ILE A 149 4.64 -14.38 10.93
C ILE A 149 5.73 -14.85 9.95
N ARG A 150 7.00 -14.90 10.36
CA ARG A 150 8.08 -15.43 9.51
C ARG A 150 7.94 -16.92 9.21
N GLN A 151 7.33 -17.69 10.09
CA GLN A 151 7.17 -19.14 9.94
C GLN A 151 5.89 -19.53 9.21
N HIS A 152 4.84 -18.71 9.30
CA HIS A 152 3.49 -19.07 8.83
C HIS A 152 2.99 -18.20 7.67
N SER A 153 3.76 -17.22 7.22
CA SER A 153 3.41 -16.34 6.09
C SER A 153 4.40 -16.50 4.94
N ASN A 154 3.89 -16.46 3.71
CA ASN A 154 4.70 -16.40 2.49
C ASN A 154 5.13 -14.96 2.13
N SER A 155 4.98 -14.00 3.05
CA SER A 155 5.29 -12.60 2.81
C SER A 155 6.79 -12.32 2.76
N ILE A 156 7.21 -11.49 1.81
CA ILE A 156 8.58 -10.91 1.75
C ILE A 156 8.76 -9.69 2.67
N ALA A 157 7.84 -9.48 3.61
CA ALA A 157 7.90 -8.38 4.56
C ALA A 157 9.19 -8.42 5.41
N THR A 158 9.79 -7.26 5.60
CA THR A 158 10.94 -7.10 6.49
C THR A 158 10.51 -7.13 7.95
N GLN A 159 11.49 -7.33 8.85
CA GLN A 159 11.27 -7.18 10.29
C GLN A 159 10.65 -5.83 10.66
N LYS A 160 11.03 -4.78 9.94
CA LYS A 160 10.52 -3.42 10.16
C LYS A 160 9.05 -3.31 9.78
N ASP A 161 8.61 -3.95 8.69
CA ASP A 161 7.20 -3.93 8.29
C ASP A 161 6.30 -4.62 9.31
N ILE A 162 6.70 -5.80 9.77
CA ILE A 162 5.97 -6.54 10.80
C ILE A 162 5.91 -5.71 12.10
N SER A 163 7.02 -5.10 12.48
CA SER A 163 7.07 -4.21 13.66
C SER A 163 6.15 -3.00 13.52
N ASN A 164 6.12 -2.37 12.35
CA ASN A 164 5.23 -1.25 12.06
C ASN A 164 3.76 -1.69 12.13
N SER A 165 3.44 -2.89 11.63
CA SER A 165 2.09 -3.46 11.69
C SER A 165 1.66 -3.76 13.14
N ILE A 166 2.56 -4.26 13.98
CA ILE A 166 2.29 -4.45 15.42
C ILE A 166 2.05 -3.09 16.09
N ALA A 167 2.88 -2.09 15.81
CA ALA A 167 2.72 -0.74 16.36
C ALA A 167 1.42 -0.07 15.88
N GLU A 168 0.99 -0.32 14.64
CA GLU A 168 -0.32 0.07 14.13
C GLU A 168 -1.46 -0.62 14.89
N ALA A 169 -1.42 -1.95 15.03
CA ALA A 169 -2.42 -2.70 15.78
C ALA A 169 -2.57 -2.21 17.24
N ARG A 170 -1.45 -1.92 17.92
CA ARG A 170 -1.46 -1.35 19.27
C ARG A 170 -2.11 0.03 19.32
N ARG A 171 -1.80 0.90 18.35
CA ARG A 171 -2.42 2.23 18.25
C ARG A 171 -3.92 2.10 18.04
N SER A 172 -4.37 1.28 17.10
CA SER A 172 -5.80 1.07 16.83
C SER A 172 -6.54 0.50 18.04
N SER A 173 -5.91 -0.40 18.80
CA SER A 173 -6.50 -0.91 20.05
C SER A 173 -6.63 0.16 21.12
N ARG A 174 -5.65 1.07 21.23
CA ARG A 174 -5.73 2.21 22.14
C ARG A 174 -6.84 3.16 21.71
N PHE A 175 -6.98 3.44 20.41
CA PHE A 175 -8.09 4.26 19.89
C PHE A 175 -9.48 3.73 20.26
N GLY A 176 -9.68 2.41 20.25
CA GLY A 176 -10.91 1.77 20.75
C GLY A 176 -11.09 1.82 22.27
N GLN A 177 -10.02 2.15 23.02
CA GLN A 177 -10.02 2.33 24.48
C GLN A 177 -9.76 3.79 24.90
N ASN A 178 -9.77 4.74 23.97
CA ASN A 178 -9.46 6.14 24.30
C ASN A 178 -10.48 6.71 25.30
N THR A 179 -10.00 7.62 26.13
CA THR A 179 -10.71 8.38 27.15
C THR A 179 -12.08 8.91 26.74
N MET A 180 -12.34 9.24 25.47
CA MET A 180 -13.69 9.60 25.01
C MET A 180 -14.71 8.47 25.16
N HIS A 181 -14.33 7.22 24.86
CA HIS A 181 -15.22 6.06 25.03
C HIS A 181 -15.41 5.73 26.53
N ALA A 182 -14.35 5.93 27.33
CA ALA A 182 -14.43 5.80 28.78
C ALA A 182 -15.29 6.91 29.43
N LEU A 183 -15.21 8.15 28.94
CA LEU A 183 -16.03 9.29 29.37
C LEU A 183 -17.49 9.10 28.95
N ILE A 184 -17.76 8.64 27.73
CA ILE A 184 -19.12 8.28 27.27
C ILE A 184 -19.67 7.15 28.14
N LYS A 185 -18.88 6.12 28.45
CA LYS A 185 -19.29 5.03 29.34
C LYS A 185 -19.51 5.50 30.78
N GLN A 186 -18.68 6.42 31.29
CA GLN A 186 -18.86 7.03 32.62
C GLN A 186 -20.10 7.93 32.69
N ASP A 187 -20.37 8.73 31.65
CA ASP A 187 -21.54 9.61 31.58
C ASP A 187 -22.85 8.80 31.43
N LEU A 188 -22.82 7.69 30.67
CA LEU A 188 -23.95 6.76 30.58
C LEU A 188 -24.19 5.99 31.89
N CYS A 189 -23.13 5.56 32.60
CA CYS A 189 -23.26 4.93 33.92
C CYS A 189 -23.72 5.93 35.00
N ALA A 190 -23.33 7.20 34.92
CA ALA A 190 -23.74 8.23 35.89
C ALA A 190 -25.21 8.67 35.71
N ARG A 191 -25.80 8.47 34.51
CA ARG A 191 -27.18 8.86 34.18
C ARG A 191 -28.23 7.77 34.45
N GLY A 192 -27.85 6.60 34.95
CA GLY A 192 -28.79 5.60 35.47
C GLY A 192 -29.77 4.98 34.47
N THR A 193 -29.55 5.08 33.17
CA THR A 193 -30.41 4.42 32.18
C THR A 193 -29.91 3.00 31.94
N ALA A 194 -30.64 2.01 32.46
CA ALA A 194 -30.51 0.62 32.06
C ALA A 194 -30.87 0.46 30.56
N PRO A 195 -30.22 -0.46 29.82
CA PRO A 195 -30.64 -0.78 28.46
C PRO A 195 -32.04 -1.43 28.48
N PRO A 196 -32.94 -1.10 27.53
CA PRO A 196 -34.19 -1.83 27.40
C PRO A 196 -33.94 -3.25 26.86
N ASP A 197 -34.72 -4.21 27.36
CA ASP A 197 -34.71 -5.63 27.01
C ASP A 197 -34.80 -5.92 25.49
#